data_AF-A0A800BMJ7-F1
#
_entry.id   AF-A0A800BMJ7-F1
#
_cell.length_a   1.000
_cell.length_b   1.000
_cell.length_c   1.000
_cell.angle_alpha   90.00
_cell.angle_beta   90.00
_cell.angle_gamma   90.00
#
_symmetry.space_group_name_H-M   'P 1'
#
loop_
_entity.id
_entity.type
_entity.pdbx_description
1 polymer ?
#
loop_
_entity_poly.entity_id
_entity_poly.type
_entity_poly.pdbx_seq_one_letter_code
_entity_poly.pdbx_strand_id
1 'polypeptide(L)'
;HIRDAKGNKDRLVPLPVKTLQVLRDFWAVHRHPYFLFPNRKRGLKNAHLVEKPLDRGGIQTAMKAVVRQLGIKKNFMPLPAAQLCHPYAGVRG
;
A
#
# COMPACT_ATOMS: atom_id res chain seq x y z
N HIS A 1 7.26 -3.40 11.05
CA HIS A 1 7.29 -2.31 12.04
C HIS A 1 6.77 -1.05 11.38
N ILE A 2 5.74 -0.43 11.94
CA ILE A 2 5.14 0.82 11.48
C ILE A 2 5.59 1.90 12.48
N ARG A 3 6.35 2.88 11.98
CA ARG A 3 6.78 4.05 12.76
C ARG A 3 5.69 5.10 12.81
N ASP A 4 5.68 5.89 13.88
CA ASP A 4 4.81 7.07 14.05
C ASP A 4 3.31 6.78 13.86
N ALA A 5 2.84 5.60 14.28
CA ALA A 5 1.43 5.29 14.23
C ALA A 5 0.65 6.17 15.22
N LYS A 6 -0.69 6.19 15.10
CA LYS A 6 -1.59 7.04 15.92
C LYS A 6 -1.17 7.05 17.40
N GLY A 7 -0.91 8.25 17.92
CA GLY A 7 -0.35 8.48 19.26
C GLY A 7 1.18 8.58 19.30
N ASN A 8 1.86 8.69 18.15
CA ASN A 8 3.32 8.72 18.02
C ASN A 8 3.99 7.45 18.57
N LYS A 9 3.34 6.30 18.32
CA LYS A 9 3.76 5.00 18.82
C LYS A 9 4.13 4.08 17.68
N ASP A 10 5.19 3.33 17.90
CA ASP A 10 5.59 2.27 17.00
C ASP A 10 4.71 1.03 17.18
N ARG A 11 4.38 0.36 16.08
CA ARG A 11 3.55 -0.85 16.08
C ARG A 11 4.19 -1.97 15.26
N LEU A 12 4.21 -3.17 15.83
CA LEU A 12 4.53 -4.39 15.09
C LEU A 12 3.22 -5.00 14.61
N VAL A 13 3.13 -5.26 13.31
CA VAL A 13 1.95 -5.88 12.68
C VAL A 13 2.39 -7.23 12.13
N PRO A 14 1.70 -8.33 12.48
CA PRO A 14 2.01 -9.63 11.91
C PRO A 14 1.75 -9.61 10.41
N LEU A 15 2.77 -9.97 9.63
CA LEU A 15 2.69 -10.03 8.17
C LEU A 15 2.51 -11.48 7.74
N PRO A 16 1.38 -11.85 7.11
CA PRO A 16 1.22 -13.20 6.57
C PRO A 16 2.32 -13.54 5.58
N VAL A 17 2.77 -14.80 5.56
CA VAL A 17 3.87 -15.27 4.69
C VAL A 17 3.61 -14.96 3.22
N LYS A 18 2.36 -15.15 2.75
CA LYS A 18 1.96 -14.82 1.37
C LYS A 18 2.14 -13.33 1.06
N THR A 19 1.74 -12.45 1.98
CA THR A 19 1.92 -11.00 1.82
C THR A 19 3.40 -10.63 1.79
N LEU A 20 4.22 -11.26 2.64
CA LEU A 20 5.66 -11.05 2.63
C LEU A 20 6.27 -11.43 1.27
N GLN A 21 5.88 -12.57 0.69
CA GLN A 21 6.39 -12.99 -0.61
C GLN A 21 6.02 -11.98 -1.70
N VAL A 22 4.75 -11.57 -1.78
CA VAL A 22 4.28 -10.57 -2.75
C VAL A 22 5.05 -9.26 -2.62
N LEU A 23 5.35 -8.81 -1.39
CA LEU A 23 6.13 -7.60 -1.17
C LEU A 23 7.59 -7.74 -1.61
N ARG A 24 8.20 -8.91 -1.43
CA ARG A 24 9.57 -9.19 -1.88
C ARG A 24 9.66 -9.22 -3.40
N ASP A 25 8.72 -9.89 -4.05
CA ASP A 25 8.63 -9.96 -5.51
C ASP A 25 8.43 -8.56 -6.09
N PHE A 26 7.53 -7.78 -5.47
CA PHE A 26 7.31 -6.39 -5.84
C PHE A 26 8.56 -5.53 -5.67
N TRP A 27 9.30 -5.70 -4.57
CA TRP A 27 10.55 -5.00 -4.32
C TRP A 27 11.62 -5.35 -5.35
N ALA A 28 11.74 -6.61 -5.75
CA ALA A 28 12.73 -7.06 -6.73
C ALA A 28 12.58 -6.38 -8.11
N VAL A 29 11.37 -5.92 -8.44
CA VAL A 29 11.05 -5.22 -9.70
C VAL A 29 11.56 -3.78 -9.73
N HIS A 30 11.57 -3.08 -8.59
CA HIS A 30 11.93 -1.65 -8.53
C HIS A 30 13.20 -1.35 -7.74
N ARG A 31 13.61 -2.24 -6.82
CA ARG A 31 14.85 -2.24 -6.03
C ARG A 31 15.19 -0.90 -5.38
N HIS A 32 14.18 -0.20 -4.88
CA HIS A 32 14.41 1.10 -4.25
C HIS A 32 14.98 0.90 -2.83
N PRO A 33 16.03 1.64 -2.42
CA PRO A 33 16.71 1.43 -1.14
C PRO A 33 15.85 1.75 0.09
N TYR A 34 14.99 2.77 0.03
CA TYR A 34 14.21 3.24 1.19
C TYR A 34 12.70 2.98 1.15
N PHE A 35 12.03 3.17 0.00
CA PHE A 35 10.58 3.01 -0.13
C PHE A 35 10.17 1.63 -0.63
N LEU A 36 9.23 0.99 0.06
CA LEU A 36 8.58 -0.23 -0.40
C LEU A 36 7.62 0.01 -1.59
N PHE A 37 7.06 1.22 -1.67
CA PHE A 37 6.21 1.69 -2.75
C PHE A 37 6.73 3.04 -3.26
N PRO A 38 7.74 3.05 -4.15
CA PRO A 38 8.25 4.28 -4.74
C PRO A 38 7.25 4.90 -5.72
N ASN A 39 7.34 6.22 -5.92
CA ASN A 39 6.58 6.89 -6.97
C ASN A 39 6.99 6.37 -8.37
N ARG A 40 6.04 6.25 -9.29
CA ARG A 40 6.27 5.71 -10.64
C ARG A 40 6.32 6.75 -11.75
N LYS A 41 6.34 8.06 -11.42
CA LYS A 41 6.38 9.15 -12.41
C LYS A 41 7.53 9.06 -13.42
N ARG A 42 8.65 8.43 -13.06
CA ARG A 42 9.83 8.26 -13.95
C ARG A 42 9.88 6.88 -14.64
N GLY A 43 8.79 6.11 -14.60
CA GLY A 43 8.74 4.74 -15.12
C GLY A 43 9.40 3.73 -14.19
N LEU A 44 9.25 2.44 -14.51
CA LEU A 44 9.73 1.34 -13.66
C LEU A 44 11.25 1.30 -13.53
N LYS A 45 11.98 1.51 -14.64
CA LYS A 45 13.45 1.48 -14.67
C LYS A 45 14.08 2.51 -13.74
N ASN A 46 13.45 3.68 -13.59
CA ASN A 46 13.93 4.77 -12.74
C ASN A 46 13.23 4.83 -11.38
N ALA A 47 12.41 3.82 -11.05
CA ALA A 47 11.67 3.80 -9.79
C ALA A 47 12.60 3.72 -8.56
N HIS A 48 13.86 3.33 -8.71
CA HIS A 48 14.87 3.33 -7.64
C HIS A 48 15.47 4.74 -7.39
N LEU A 49 15.31 5.68 -8.31
CA LEU A 49 15.88 7.03 -8.25
C LEU A 49 14.90 8.07 -7.71
N VAL A 50 13.68 7.67 -7.34
CA VAL A 50 12.66 8.64 -6.91
C VAL A 50 12.83 8.96 -5.43
N GLU A 51 12.81 10.24 -5.11
CA GLU A 51 12.95 10.70 -3.73
C GLU A 51 11.61 10.71 -2.97
N LYS A 52 10.51 10.39 -3.66
CA LYS A 52 9.16 10.49 -3.12
C LYS A 52 8.47 9.12 -3.10
N PRO A 53 7.70 8.81 -2.05
CA PRO A 53 6.86 7.61 -2.02
C PRO A 53 5.69 7.72 -3.02
N LEU A 54 4.99 6.61 -3.23
CA LEU A 54 3.75 6.54 -3.99
C LEU A 54 2.73 7.56 -3.45
N ASP A 55 2.14 8.34 -4.34
CA ASP A 55 1.16 9.34 -3.95
C ASP A 55 -0.21 8.72 -3.62
N ARG A 56 -0.99 9.42 -2.78
CA ARG A 56 -2.31 8.96 -2.33
C ARG A 56 -3.30 8.76 -3.49
N GLY A 57 -3.20 9.59 -4.53
CA GLY A 57 -4.05 9.48 -5.73
C GLY A 57 -3.74 8.23 -6.56
N GLY A 58 -2.47 7.84 -6.62
CA GLY A 58 -1.99 6.62 -7.25
C GLY A 58 -2.55 5.36 -6.61
N ILE A 59 -2.63 5.33 -5.26
CA ILE A 59 -3.26 4.23 -4.51
C ILE A 59 -4.74 4.10 -4.88
N GLN A 60 -5.48 5.22 -4.87
CA GLN A 60 -6.90 5.22 -5.23
C GLN A 60 -7.11 4.75 -6.68
N THR A 61 -6.31 5.26 -7.61
CA THR A 61 -6.39 4.89 -9.03
C THR A 61 -6.12 3.40 -9.23
N ALA A 62 -5.08 2.86 -8.58
CA ALA A 62 -4.77 1.44 -8.63
C ALA A 62 -5.92 0.58 -8.09
N MET A 63 -6.49 0.96 -6.93
CA MET A 63 -7.61 0.22 -6.35
C MET A 63 -8.85 0.26 -7.26
N LYS A 64 -9.17 1.42 -7.85
CA LYS A 64 -10.26 1.56 -8.83
C LYS A 64 -10.07 0.64 -10.03
N ALA A 65 -8.84 0.55 -10.56
CA ALA A 65 -8.53 -0.32 -11.68
C ALA A 65 -8.76 -1.81 -11.34
N VAL A 66 -8.30 -2.25 -10.16
CA VAL A 66 -8.48 -3.63 -9.68
C VAL A 66 -9.96 -3.97 -9.49
N VAL A 67 -10.73 -3.11 -8.81
CA VAL A 67 -12.17 -3.30 -8.60
C VAL A 67 -12.91 -3.42 -9.93
N ARG A 68 -12.56 -2.57 -10.91
CA ARG A 68 -13.13 -2.61 -12.26
C ARG A 68 -12.79 -3.91 -12.99
N GLN A 69 -11.52 -4.35 -12.93
CA GLN A 69 -11.07 -5.60 -13.57
C GLN A 69 -11.72 -6.84 -12.95
N LEU A 70 -11.93 -6.84 -11.64
CA LEU A 70 -12.59 -7.95 -10.93
C LEU A 70 -14.12 -7.93 -11.06
N GLY A 71 -14.71 -6.95 -11.76
CA GLY A 71 -16.15 -6.85 -11.94
C GLY A 71 -16.93 -6.64 -10.64
N ILE A 72 -16.26 -6.10 -9.61
CA ILE A 72 -16.86 -5.89 -8.30
C ILE A 72 -17.80 -4.69 -8.37
N LYS A 73 -19.11 -4.97 -8.38
CA LYS A 73 -20.17 -3.95 -8.53
C LYS A 73 -20.49 -3.17 -7.25
N LYS A 74 -20.00 -3.63 -6.09
CA LYS A 74 -20.16 -2.89 -4.82
C LYS A 74 -19.28 -1.65 -4.84
N ASN A 75 -19.86 -0.49 -4.53
CA ASN A 75 -19.11 0.75 -4.33
C ASN A 75 -18.23 0.63 -3.07
N PHE A 76 -17.03 0.09 -3.24
CA PHE A 76 -15.95 0.20 -2.24
C PHE A 76 -15.33 1.62 -2.20
N MET A 77 -15.89 2.57 -2.96
CA MET A 77 -15.61 4.00 -2.85
C MET A 77 -16.47 4.57 -1.73
N PRO A 78 -16.07 4.33 -0.48
CA PRO A 78 -15.23 5.33 0.14
C PRO A 78 -14.20 4.65 1.03
N LEU A 79 -13.08 4.16 0.48
CA LEU A 79 -11.89 3.91 1.27
C LEU A 79 -11.04 5.19 1.23
N PRO A 80 -11.29 6.22 2.08
CA PRO A 80 -10.28 7.25 2.30
C PRO A 80 -9.00 6.56 2.72
N ALA A 81 -7.83 7.12 2.40
CA ALA A 81 -6.53 6.46 2.65
C ALA A 81 -6.36 5.92 4.10
N ALA A 82 -7.09 6.51 5.06
CA ALA A 82 -7.19 5.99 6.43
C ALA A 82 -7.78 4.56 6.53
N GLN A 83 -8.77 4.19 5.73
CA GLN A 83 -9.43 2.86 5.76
C GLN A 83 -8.59 1.73 5.15
N LEU A 84 -7.58 2.04 4.34
CA LEU A 84 -6.56 1.06 3.94
C LEU A 84 -5.58 0.73 5.08
N CYS A 85 -5.52 1.58 6.11
CA CYS A 85 -4.61 1.46 7.24
C CYS A 85 -5.31 0.98 8.53
N HIS A 86 -6.61 0.65 8.50
CA HIS A 86 -7.26 0.11 9.69
C HIS A 86 -6.80 -1.34 9.88
N PRO A 87 -6.08 -1.68 10.97
CA PRO A 87 -5.99 -3.08 11.36
C PRO A 87 -7.42 -3.54 11.62
N TYR A 88 -7.81 -4.67 11.06
CA TYR A 88 -9.08 -5.33 11.37
C TYR A 88 -9.27 -5.36 12.90
N ALA A 89 -10.11 -4.47 13.41
CA ALA A 89 -10.67 -4.56 14.75
C ALA A 89 -12.16 -4.76 14.54
N GLY A 90 -12.55 -6.01 14.33
CA GLY A 90 -13.92 -6.41 14.54
C GLY A 90 -14.19 -6.29 16.03
N VAL A 91 -14.94 -5.26 16.43
CA VAL A 91 -15.65 -5.26 17.70
C VAL A 91 -17.11 -4.97 17.37
N ARG A 92 -17.89 -6.05 17.35
CA ARG A 92 -19.34 -6.00 17.61
C ARG A 92 -19.48 -6.16 19.12
N GLY A 93 -20.14 -5.18 19.74
CA GLY A 93 -20.56 -5.14 21.13
C GLY A 93 -21.45 -3.92 21.27
#